data_AF-A0A1F4UQF7-F1
#
_entry.id   AF-A0A1F4UQF7-F1
#
_cell.length_a   1.000
_cell.length_b   1.000
_cell.length_c   1.000
_cell.angle_alpha   90.00
_cell.angle_beta   90.00
_cell.angle_gamma   90.00
#
_symmetry.space_group_name_H-M   'P 1'
#
loop_
_entity.id
_entity.type
_entity.pdbx_description
1 polymer ?
#
loop_
_entity_poly.entity_id
_entity_poly.type
_entity_poly.pdbx_seq_one_letter_code
_entity_poly.pdbx_strand_id
1 'polypeptide(L)'
;MQQFYYRLNFVHKLLILTILFLFVRTVGLGSDIANSDATRWHRRTENFISAIANFDFASTYQHYQPGVTLMWVSIPAKHFVYKGLLEHADYFPTINMVGQASIVGVLTILFAAQLFALRKLYGEKTAVIYGSLLALEPYLIGVDRWYHVTSLEIYFGFTAFLALLLWLKDQNRKLLLLSAALLSLSVLAKFTSLILLPLFVFIIFRTNKKRLVEFLLVFLLSLFVLFPALWVAPLTVFQNVKEALLGAVTNEIRGESVILPGSFYYAAILLFKLSPLTLLFFGLAMLKKIKASYVFAYLGIYYLFLSVAGQKIDRYALVFIPPIILIVSLYLSELSFKKLSVCLFGVLLFFVYVAHIYHPVYSAYYSPILDGFNGAMKVQVYDNSGEYFAQTASYLNSIGPDAVVYVPDNIESFLFYFKGTVVREFNPDVDYVIRSVDWNRRQVWDENCPQIEKIFGPSNISIVTIFKCEKAATAGVILGHVYWNGKFSERSIRRLEEGIKIFKQYKVDYLITTGGAGLFNDSEIPMGVLMKDYLVTRGVPQDKVFVEQTSMNTDENALGALEILKAHDIKDVVIITSADHMTRAKLIFQDIFPDDYKLNYAISDYFIGAWSIWDFVWHIGGWGKYFLAKLI
;
A
#
# COMPACT_ATOMS: atom_id res chain seq x y z
N MET A 1 29.80 -18.29 -28.39
CA MET A 1 29.82 -17.42 -27.19
C MET A 1 31.21 -16.91 -26.80
N GLN A 2 32.24 -17.75 -26.61
CA GLN A 2 33.57 -17.29 -26.18
C GLN A 2 34.19 -16.26 -27.14
N GLN A 3 34.17 -16.52 -28.46
CA GLN A 3 34.63 -15.55 -29.46
C GLN A 3 33.83 -14.23 -29.45
N PHE A 4 32.52 -14.27 -29.16
CA PHE A 4 31.68 -13.08 -29.06
C PHE A 4 32.03 -12.23 -27.83
N TYR A 5 32.27 -12.88 -26.68
CA TYR A 5 32.72 -12.20 -25.45
C TYR A 5 34.06 -11.46 -25.62
N TYR A 6 35.00 -12.04 -26.37
CA TYR A 6 36.30 -11.41 -26.65
C TYR A 6 36.24 -10.32 -27.74
N ARG A 7 35.23 -10.34 -28.63
CA ARG A 7 35.04 -9.30 -29.64
C ARG A 7 34.46 -8.00 -29.08
N LEU A 8 33.66 -8.08 -28.01
CA LEU A 8 33.11 -6.89 -27.37
C LEU A 8 34.17 -6.23 -26.46
N ASN A 9 34.43 -4.94 -26.68
CA ASN A 9 35.22 -4.16 -25.73
C ASN A 9 34.40 -3.91 -24.44
N PHE A 10 35.08 -3.47 -23.38
CA PHE A 10 34.43 -3.23 -22.09
C PHE A 10 33.25 -2.25 -22.14
N VAL A 11 33.32 -1.23 -23.00
CA VAL A 11 32.27 -0.21 -23.12
C VAL A 11 30.96 -0.83 -23.61
N HIS A 12 31.03 -1.76 -24.56
CA HIS A 12 29.83 -2.48 -25.00
C HIS A 12 29.25 -3.35 -23.88
N LYS A 13 30.10 -4.05 -23.11
CA LYS A 13 29.65 -4.88 -21.98
C LYS A 13 29.00 -4.03 -20.89
N LEU A 14 29.60 -2.88 -20.58
CA LEU A 14 29.07 -1.89 -19.65
C LEU A 14 27.69 -1.41 -20.10
N LEU A 15 27.54 -1.06 -21.39
CA LEU A 15 26.27 -0.60 -21.95
C LEU A 15 25.19 -1.67 -21.84
N ILE A 16 25.50 -2.91 -22.23
CA ILE A 16 24.56 -4.05 -22.14
C ILE A 16 24.09 -4.26 -20.70
N LEU A 17 25.02 -4.29 -19.74
CA LEU A 17 24.68 -4.49 -18.32
C LEU A 17 23.89 -3.32 -17.75
N THR A 18 24.21 -2.09 -18.15
CA THR A 18 23.50 -0.89 -17.70
C THR A 18 22.07 -0.85 -18.26
N ILE A 19 21.89 -1.23 -19.53
CA ILE A 19 20.56 -1.37 -20.15
C ILE A 19 19.77 -2.49 -19.47
N LEU A 20 20.38 -3.64 -19.19
CA LEU A 20 19.73 -4.73 -18.46
C LEU A 20 19.29 -4.28 -17.07
N PHE A 21 20.19 -3.63 -16.32
CA PHE A 21 19.93 -3.10 -14.99
C PHE A 21 18.74 -2.13 -14.98
N LEU A 22 18.72 -1.20 -15.94
CA LEU A 22 17.65 -0.23 -16.11
C LEU A 22 16.34 -0.93 -16.48
N PHE A 23 16.35 -1.79 -17.50
CA PHE A 23 15.17 -2.46 -18.04
C PHE A 23 14.38 -3.23 -16.96
N VAL A 24 15.04 -4.08 -16.17
CA VAL A 24 14.36 -4.87 -15.12
C VAL A 24 13.81 -4.02 -13.98
N ARG A 25 14.28 -2.78 -13.83
CA ARG A 25 13.84 -1.82 -12.81
C ARG A 25 12.79 -0.84 -13.32
N THR A 26 12.56 -0.73 -14.63
CA THR A 26 11.59 0.21 -15.21
C THR A 26 10.29 -0.43 -15.68
N VAL A 27 10.29 -1.71 -16.03
CA VAL A 27 9.09 -2.40 -16.55
C VAL A 27 8.00 -2.46 -15.49
N GLY A 28 6.88 -1.75 -15.70
CA GLY A 28 5.69 -1.77 -14.83
C GLY A 28 5.70 -0.79 -13.65
N LEU A 29 6.69 0.11 -13.56
CA LEU A 29 6.78 1.13 -12.50
C LEU A 29 5.48 1.94 -12.36
N GLY A 30 5.16 2.34 -11.13
CA GLY A 30 4.00 3.15 -10.78
C GLY A 30 2.77 2.34 -10.41
N SER A 31 2.55 1.22 -11.10
CA SER A 31 1.45 0.28 -10.86
C SER A 31 1.90 -1.06 -10.25
N ASP A 32 3.21 -1.21 -10.03
CA ASP A 32 3.85 -2.45 -9.58
C ASP A 32 3.82 -2.64 -8.07
N ILE A 33 4.17 -1.62 -7.29
CA ILE A 33 4.17 -1.72 -5.83
C ILE A 33 3.90 -0.37 -5.18
N ALA A 34 3.07 -0.41 -4.14
CA ALA A 34 2.79 0.69 -3.25
C ALA A 34 3.45 0.42 -1.90
N ASN A 35 4.76 0.66 -1.77
CA ASN A 35 5.40 0.47 -0.48
C ASN A 35 4.79 1.44 0.56
N SER A 36 4.58 0.98 1.79
CA SER A 36 3.82 1.68 2.84
C SER A 36 4.39 3.06 3.25
N ASP A 37 5.64 3.32 2.89
CA ASP A 37 6.33 4.58 3.14
C ASP A 37 6.32 5.56 1.93
N ALA A 38 5.87 5.12 0.74
CA ALA A 38 5.96 5.89 -0.49
C ALA A 38 5.22 7.23 -0.39
N THR A 39 3.98 7.19 0.06
CA THR A 39 3.06 8.32 0.27
C THR A 39 3.67 9.36 1.20
N ARG A 40 4.24 8.92 2.33
CA ARG A 40 4.93 9.77 3.29
C ARG A 40 6.14 10.44 2.66
N TRP A 41 6.95 9.70 1.92
CA TRP A 41 8.09 10.28 1.20
C TRP A 41 7.66 11.25 0.10
N HIS A 42 6.55 10.98 -0.57
CA HIS A 42 5.99 11.90 -1.56
C HIS A 42 5.61 13.23 -0.92
N ARG A 43 4.84 13.19 0.17
CA ARG A 43 4.43 14.38 0.95
C ARG A 43 5.64 15.14 1.51
N ARG A 44 6.63 14.44 2.08
CA ARG A 44 7.87 15.06 2.57
C ARG A 44 8.62 15.79 1.47
N THR A 45 8.67 15.21 0.28
CA THR A 45 9.31 15.85 -0.88
C THR A 45 8.56 17.10 -1.33
N GLU A 46 7.22 17.07 -1.34
CA GLU A 46 6.40 18.27 -1.66
C GLU A 46 6.64 19.39 -0.65
N ASN A 47 6.63 19.06 0.65
CA ASN A 47 6.94 20.01 1.72
C ASN A 47 8.37 20.57 1.58
N PHE A 48 9.34 19.72 1.27
CA PHE A 48 10.74 20.14 1.07
C PHE A 48 10.89 21.11 -0.11
N ILE A 49 10.22 20.82 -1.24
CA ILE A 49 10.21 21.71 -2.42
C ILE A 49 9.53 23.04 -2.07
N SER A 50 8.38 22.99 -1.39
CA SER A 50 7.66 24.19 -0.94
C SER A 50 8.51 25.04 0.00
N ALA A 51 9.21 24.41 0.94
CA ALA A 51 10.10 25.07 1.89
C ALA A 51 11.26 25.79 1.17
N ILE A 52 11.89 25.15 0.18
CA ILE A 52 12.91 25.78 -0.66
C ILE A 52 12.34 26.96 -1.44
N ALA A 53 11.18 26.78 -2.08
CA ALA A 53 10.56 27.82 -2.92
C ALA A 53 10.19 29.08 -2.11
N ASN A 54 9.82 28.90 -0.84
CA ASN A 54 9.43 29.97 0.07
C ASN A 54 10.59 30.49 0.95
N PHE A 55 11.82 30.04 0.72
CA PHE A 55 13.00 30.36 1.55
C PHE A 55 12.85 29.98 3.04
N ASP A 56 11.92 29.08 3.37
CA ASP A 56 11.79 28.50 4.72
C ASP A 56 12.74 27.31 4.87
N PHE A 57 14.03 27.60 4.98
CA PHE A 57 15.05 26.55 5.03
C PHE A 57 14.92 25.65 6.27
N ALA A 58 14.30 26.11 7.36
CA ALA A 58 14.12 25.31 8.57
C ALA A 58 13.17 24.12 8.30
N SER A 59 12.09 24.36 7.57
CA SER A 59 11.12 23.32 7.15
C SER A 59 11.66 22.35 6.11
N THR A 60 12.91 22.49 5.64
CA THR A 60 13.55 21.44 4.82
C THR A 60 13.93 20.20 5.64
N TYR A 61 13.92 20.29 6.98
CA TYR A 61 13.97 19.10 7.83
C TYR A 61 12.60 18.43 7.87
N GLN A 62 12.48 17.22 7.32
CA GLN A 62 11.19 16.51 7.18
C GLN A 62 11.05 15.31 8.11
N HIS A 63 12.16 14.65 8.45
CA HIS A 63 12.14 13.40 9.21
C HIS A 63 13.53 13.07 9.76
N TYR A 64 13.58 12.23 10.79
CA TYR A 64 14.84 11.81 11.41
C TYR A 64 15.71 10.95 10.50
N GLN A 65 15.10 10.13 9.63
CA GLN A 65 15.79 9.65 8.44
C GLN A 65 15.77 10.81 7.46
N PRO A 66 16.92 11.42 7.14
CA PRO A 66 16.97 12.75 6.56
C PRO A 66 16.28 12.77 5.20
N GLY A 67 16.49 11.72 4.38
CA GLY A 67 15.86 11.59 3.06
C GLY A 67 16.14 12.74 2.10
N VAL A 68 17.10 13.59 2.43
CA VAL A 68 17.44 14.81 1.68
C VAL A 68 17.89 14.46 0.27
N THR A 69 18.69 13.39 0.13
CA THR A 69 19.09 12.89 -1.20
C THR A 69 17.89 12.44 -2.04
N LEU A 70 16.91 11.76 -1.45
CA LEU A 70 15.69 11.34 -2.15
C LEU A 70 14.89 12.57 -2.63
N MET A 71 14.72 13.55 -1.74
CA MET A 71 13.96 14.76 -2.03
C MET A 71 14.62 15.54 -3.17
N TRP A 72 15.94 15.76 -3.14
CA TRP A 72 16.70 16.39 -4.22
C TRP A 72 16.58 15.64 -5.56
N VAL A 73 16.79 14.33 -5.55
CA VAL A 73 16.70 13.49 -6.77
C VAL A 73 15.30 13.55 -7.39
N SER A 74 14.28 13.76 -6.56
CA SER A 74 12.88 13.78 -7.01
C SER A 74 12.41 15.15 -7.52
N ILE A 75 13.12 16.25 -7.24
CA ILE A 75 12.67 17.61 -7.62
C ILE A 75 12.48 17.75 -9.14
N PRO A 76 13.47 17.42 -10.00
CA PRO A 76 13.35 17.69 -11.43
C PRO A 76 12.13 16.99 -12.02
N ALA A 77 11.91 15.73 -11.64
CA ALA A 77 10.84 14.92 -12.19
C ALA A 77 9.45 15.36 -11.71
N LYS A 78 9.33 15.84 -10.46
CA LYS A 78 8.07 16.35 -9.92
C LYS A 78 7.66 17.70 -10.50
N HIS A 79 8.62 18.57 -10.81
CA HIS A 79 8.31 19.89 -11.38
C HIS A 79 7.61 19.83 -12.75
N PHE A 80 7.93 18.83 -13.58
CA PHE A 80 7.38 18.73 -14.95
C PHE A 80 6.05 17.99 -15.05
N VAL A 81 5.65 17.22 -14.03
CA VAL A 81 4.51 16.28 -14.14
C VAL A 81 3.35 16.62 -13.18
N TYR A 82 3.59 17.43 -12.16
CA TYR A 82 2.60 17.65 -11.11
C TYR A 82 1.55 18.72 -11.50
N LYS A 83 0.35 18.28 -11.89
CA LYS A 83 -0.85 19.12 -12.03
C LYS A 83 -2.06 18.61 -11.21
N GLY A 84 -1.92 17.49 -10.49
CA GLY A 84 -3.01 16.82 -9.77
C GLY A 84 -2.71 16.66 -8.28
N LEU A 85 -3.73 16.37 -7.48
CA LEU A 85 -3.61 16.16 -6.04
C LEU A 85 -2.93 14.79 -5.75
N LEU A 86 -1.91 14.75 -4.90
CA LEU A 86 -1.22 13.51 -4.49
C LEU A 86 -2.21 12.44 -4.00
N GLU A 87 -3.28 12.85 -3.34
CA GLU A 87 -4.21 11.95 -2.65
C GLU A 87 -5.26 11.32 -3.58
N HIS A 88 -5.28 11.68 -4.87
CA HIS A 88 -6.25 11.14 -5.83
C HIS A 88 -5.70 9.90 -6.55
N ALA A 89 -6.49 8.83 -6.57
CA ALA A 89 -6.11 7.56 -7.18
C ALA A 89 -5.87 7.61 -8.70
N ASP A 90 -6.41 8.62 -9.39
CA ASP A 90 -6.18 8.83 -10.82
C ASP A 90 -4.78 9.40 -11.13
N TYR A 91 -4.17 10.12 -10.18
CA TYR A 91 -2.88 10.80 -10.39
C TYR A 91 -1.74 10.11 -9.67
N PHE A 92 -1.99 9.49 -8.51
CA PHE A 92 -0.95 8.92 -7.68
C PHE A 92 -0.08 7.87 -8.40
N PRO A 93 -0.61 6.90 -9.19
CA PRO A 93 0.24 5.93 -9.88
C PRO A 93 1.26 6.58 -10.83
N THR A 94 0.88 7.65 -11.52
CA THR A 94 1.77 8.43 -12.39
C THR A 94 2.80 9.20 -11.58
N ILE A 95 2.38 9.86 -10.49
CA ILE A 95 3.29 10.59 -9.59
C ILE A 95 4.34 9.63 -8.99
N ASN A 96 3.91 8.46 -8.54
CA ASN A 96 4.77 7.43 -7.99
C ASN A 96 5.74 6.87 -9.06
N MET A 97 5.25 6.57 -10.26
CA MET A 97 6.07 6.13 -11.41
C MET A 97 7.24 7.08 -11.67
N VAL A 98 6.96 8.39 -11.72
CA VAL A 98 7.95 9.43 -12.01
C VAL A 98 8.97 9.55 -10.87
N GLY A 99 8.50 9.47 -9.63
CA GLY A 99 9.37 9.42 -8.45
C GLY A 99 10.32 8.21 -8.49
N GLN A 100 9.77 7.02 -8.70
CA GLN A 100 10.53 5.77 -8.81
C GLN A 100 11.54 5.82 -9.97
N ALA A 101 11.13 6.30 -11.14
CA ALA A 101 12.00 6.41 -12.32
C ALA A 101 13.21 7.33 -12.06
N SER A 102 13.02 8.40 -11.28
CA SER A 102 14.10 9.32 -10.90
C SER A 102 15.16 8.63 -10.04
N ILE A 103 14.71 7.84 -9.06
CA ILE A 103 15.60 7.02 -8.23
C ILE A 103 16.34 6.02 -9.12
N VAL A 104 15.62 5.23 -9.92
CA VAL A 104 16.20 4.20 -10.80
C VAL A 104 17.22 4.81 -11.77
N GLY A 105 16.99 6.02 -12.29
CA GLY A 105 17.95 6.75 -13.11
C GLY A 105 19.28 7.01 -12.38
N VAL A 106 19.21 7.51 -11.14
CA VAL A 106 20.41 7.73 -10.30
C VAL A 106 21.10 6.41 -9.96
N LEU A 107 20.35 5.37 -9.60
CA LEU A 107 20.90 4.04 -9.33
C LEU A 107 21.63 3.47 -10.55
N THR A 108 21.10 3.69 -11.75
CA THR A 108 21.71 3.24 -13.02
C THR A 108 23.05 3.93 -13.28
N ILE A 109 23.14 5.24 -13.01
CA ILE A 109 24.41 5.99 -13.12
C ILE A 109 25.44 5.48 -12.11
N LEU A 110 25.02 5.27 -10.85
CA LEU A 110 25.88 4.75 -9.80
C LEU A 110 26.33 3.32 -10.12
N PHE A 111 25.45 2.47 -10.63
CA PHE A 111 25.77 1.13 -11.09
C PHE A 111 26.86 1.14 -12.17
N ALA A 112 26.72 1.97 -13.21
CA ALA A 112 27.74 2.11 -14.25
C ALA A 112 29.09 2.59 -13.67
N ALA A 113 29.06 3.54 -12.73
CA ALA A 113 30.26 4.02 -12.03
C ALA A 113 30.92 2.89 -11.20
N GLN A 114 30.12 2.07 -10.51
CA GLN A 114 30.61 0.89 -9.77
C GLN A 114 31.30 -0.10 -10.72
N LEU A 115 30.71 -0.41 -11.88
CA LEU A 115 31.32 -1.32 -12.86
C LEU A 115 32.67 -0.80 -13.37
N PHE A 116 32.78 0.50 -13.63
CA PHE A 116 34.05 1.11 -14.01
C PHE A 116 35.09 1.03 -12.88
N ALA A 117 34.67 1.32 -11.64
CA ALA A 117 35.54 1.24 -10.47
C ALA A 117 36.03 -0.20 -10.21
N LEU A 118 35.12 -1.17 -10.29
CA LEU A 118 35.43 -2.59 -10.12
C LEU A 118 36.37 -3.11 -11.22
N ARG A 119 36.20 -2.66 -12.47
CA ARG A 119 37.14 -3.00 -13.54
C ARG A 119 38.55 -2.54 -13.20
N LYS A 120 38.68 -1.30 -12.70
CA LYS A 120 39.98 -0.75 -12.31
C LYS A 120 40.57 -1.43 -11.08
N LEU A 121 39.75 -1.83 -10.11
CA LEU A 121 40.22 -2.45 -8.87
C LEU A 121 40.58 -3.93 -9.06
N TYR A 122 39.68 -4.70 -9.68
CA TYR A 122 39.69 -6.16 -9.68
C TYR A 122 39.71 -6.79 -11.08
N GLY A 123 39.65 -5.97 -12.14
CA GLY A 123 39.69 -6.42 -13.53
C GLY A 123 38.31 -6.55 -14.17
N GLU A 124 38.32 -6.59 -15.51
CA GLU A 124 37.10 -6.60 -16.33
C GLU A 124 36.19 -7.80 -16.06
N LYS A 125 36.78 -8.99 -15.90
CA LYS A 125 36.02 -10.23 -15.67
C LYS A 125 35.17 -10.12 -14.39
N THR A 126 35.75 -9.64 -13.29
CA THR A 126 35.06 -9.45 -12.02
C THR A 126 33.97 -8.39 -12.12
N ALA A 127 34.23 -7.28 -12.81
CA ALA A 127 33.22 -6.24 -13.02
C ALA A 127 32.00 -6.75 -13.80
N VAL A 128 32.21 -7.52 -14.87
CA VAL A 128 31.11 -8.10 -15.65
C VAL A 128 30.29 -9.08 -14.82
N ILE A 129 30.94 -9.96 -14.05
CA ILE A 129 30.25 -10.91 -13.17
C ILE A 129 29.43 -10.16 -12.11
N TYR A 130 30.02 -9.17 -11.44
CA TYR A 130 29.33 -8.34 -10.46
C TYR A 130 28.10 -7.67 -11.07
N GLY A 131 28.24 -7.08 -12.26
CA GLY A 131 27.14 -6.44 -12.96
C GLY A 131 26.02 -7.40 -13.30
N SER A 132 26.33 -8.61 -13.77
CA SER A 132 25.32 -9.64 -14.06
C SER A 132 24.56 -10.09 -12.81
N LEU A 133 25.26 -10.30 -11.69
CA LEU A 133 24.66 -10.76 -10.44
C LEU A 133 23.81 -9.65 -9.79
N LEU A 134 24.34 -8.43 -9.65
CA LEU A 134 23.61 -7.31 -9.02
C LEU A 134 22.38 -6.88 -9.85
N ALA A 135 22.49 -6.93 -11.18
CA ALA A 135 21.37 -6.58 -12.05
C ALA A 135 20.19 -7.54 -11.92
N LEU A 136 20.44 -8.81 -11.55
CA LEU A 136 19.46 -9.92 -11.56
C LEU A 136 19.09 -10.43 -10.16
N GLU A 137 19.53 -9.79 -9.08
CA GLU A 137 19.18 -10.20 -7.71
C GLU A 137 17.75 -9.77 -7.35
N PRO A 138 16.78 -10.69 -7.17
CA PRO A 138 15.34 -10.35 -7.21
C PRO A 138 14.89 -9.39 -6.11
N TYR A 139 15.26 -9.64 -4.85
CA TYR A 139 14.83 -8.79 -3.75
C TYR A 139 15.39 -7.36 -3.89
N LEU A 140 16.63 -7.23 -4.35
CA LEU A 140 17.25 -5.93 -4.60
C LEU A 140 16.50 -5.18 -5.72
N ILE A 141 16.12 -5.87 -6.81
CA ILE A 141 15.29 -5.28 -7.88
C ILE A 141 13.96 -4.77 -7.31
N GLY A 142 13.30 -5.53 -6.44
CA GLY A 142 12.06 -5.11 -5.80
C GLY A 142 12.20 -3.82 -5.00
N VAL A 143 13.25 -3.71 -4.17
CA VAL A 143 13.47 -2.52 -3.33
C VAL A 143 14.01 -1.33 -4.14
N ASP A 144 14.79 -1.57 -5.20
CA ASP A 144 15.23 -0.53 -6.14
C ASP A 144 14.07 0.16 -6.87
N ARG A 145 12.89 -0.47 -6.88
CA ARG A 145 11.65 0.05 -7.47
C ARG A 145 10.76 0.77 -6.46
N TRP A 146 11.14 0.86 -5.19
CA TRP A 146 10.38 1.60 -4.19
C TRP A 146 10.66 3.10 -4.25
N TYR A 147 9.64 3.92 -3.98
CA TYR A 147 9.86 5.33 -3.69
C TYR A 147 10.33 5.48 -2.23
N HIS A 148 11.61 5.19 -2.01
CA HIS A 148 12.20 5.10 -0.68
C HIS A 148 13.69 5.45 -0.67
N VAL A 149 14.23 5.76 0.51
CA VAL A 149 15.63 6.17 0.71
C VAL A 149 16.65 5.03 0.66
N THR A 150 16.20 3.77 0.79
CA THR A 150 17.06 2.59 1.03
C THR A 150 18.05 2.35 -0.11
N SER A 151 17.59 2.34 -1.36
CA SER A 151 18.50 2.07 -2.48
C SER A 151 19.50 3.21 -2.69
N LEU A 152 19.11 4.46 -2.47
CA LEU A 152 20.04 5.59 -2.53
C LEU A 152 21.14 5.45 -1.47
N GLU A 153 20.78 5.08 -0.25
CA GLU A 153 21.75 4.78 0.83
C GLU A 153 22.81 3.78 0.36
N ILE A 154 22.36 2.62 -0.15
CA ILE A 154 23.21 1.49 -0.52
C ILE A 154 24.13 1.83 -1.69
N TYR A 155 23.57 2.38 -2.77
CA TYR A 155 24.34 2.62 -3.99
C TYR A 155 25.32 3.77 -3.80
N PHE A 156 24.94 4.87 -3.12
CA PHE A 156 25.89 5.93 -2.81
C PHE A 156 26.98 5.43 -1.85
N GLY A 157 26.61 4.70 -0.80
CA GLY A 157 27.56 4.21 0.21
C GLY A 157 28.58 3.25 -0.36
N PHE A 158 28.15 2.27 -1.17
CA PHE A 158 29.06 1.33 -1.80
C PHE A 158 29.91 2.00 -2.89
N THR A 159 29.36 2.95 -3.65
CA THR A 159 30.16 3.71 -4.64
C THR A 159 31.21 4.60 -3.96
N ALA A 160 30.86 5.24 -2.84
CA ALA A 160 31.80 5.99 -2.01
C ALA A 160 32.96 5.10 -1.52
N PHE A 161 32.63 3.88 -1.10
CA PHE A 161 33.61 2.89 -0.67
C PHE A 161 34.54 2.45 -1.82
N LEU A 162 34.00 2.15 -3.01
CA LEU A 162 34.82 1.83 -4.18
C LEU A 162 35.71 3.00 -4.62
N ALA A 163 35.21 4.24 -4.55
CA ALA A 163 36.01 5.44 -4.81
C ALA A 163 37.16 5.60 -3.81
N LEU A 164 36.95 5.26 -2.54
CA LEU A 164 38.00 5.23 -1.52
C LEU A 164 39.07 4.17 -1.86
N LEU A 165 38.66 2.97 -2.26
CA LEU A 165 39.59 1.90 -2.66
C LEU A 165 40.39 2.28 -3.91
N LEU A 166 39.77 2.96 -4.88
CA LEU A 166 40.49 3.48 -6.04
C LEU A 166 41.48 4.57 -5.63
N TRP A 167 41.13 5.44 -4.67
CA TRP A 167 42.08 6.39 -4.11
C TRP A 167 43.27 5.68 -3.43
N LEU A 168 43.04 4.59 -2.69
CA LEU A 168 44.14 3.80 -2.12
C LEU A 168 45.10 3.29 -3.19
N LYS A 169 44.55 2.85 -4.33
CA LYS A 169 45.31 2.30 -5.45
C LYS A 169 46.05 3.39 -6.25
N ASP A 170 45.36 4.44 -6.66
CA ASP A 170 45.86 5.42 -7.62
C ASP A 170 46.44 6.69 -6.94
N GLN A 171 46.22 6.87 -5.63
CA GLN A 171 46.56 8.06 -4.84
C GLN A 171 46.03 9.39 -5.41
N ASN A 172 45.02 9.32 -6.29
CA ASN A 172 44.43 10.50 -6.93
C ASN A 172 43.46 11.20 -5.96
N ARG A 173 43.83 12.41 -5.53
CA ARG A 173 43.05 13.26 -4.62
C ARG A 173 41.58 13.39 -5.02
N LYS A 174 41.26 13.50 -6.32
CA LYS A 174 39.87 13.68 -6.80
C LYS A 174 38.97 12.52 -6.39
N LEU A 175 39.50 11.28 -6.34
CA LEU A 175 38.75 10.10 -5.91
C LEU A 175 38.44 10.12 -4.42
N LEU A 176 39.34 10.67 -3.60
CA LEU A 176 39.10 10.85 -2.17
C LEU A 176 37.98 11.87 -1.92
N LEU A 177 38.03 13.02 -2.63
CA LEU A 177 37.00 14.05 -2.50
C LEU A 177 35.64 13.55 -3.02
N LEU A 178 35.65 12.78 -4.13
CA LEU A 178 34.46 12.11 -4.64
C LEU A 178 33.90 11.11 -3.62
N SER A 179 34.77 10.30 -2.99
CA SER A 179 34.37 9.38 -1.92
C SER A 179 33.69 10.10 -0.76
N ALA A 180 34.24 11.24 -0.31
CA ALA A 180 33.65 12.07 0.75
C ALA A 180 32.25 12.59 0.37
N ALA A 181 32.11 13.15 -0.84
CA ALA A 181 30.83 13.68 -1.32
C ALA A 181 29.76 12.58 -1.49
N LEU A 182 30.14 11.41 -2.03
CA LEU A 182 29.22 10.27 -2.17
C LEU A 182 28.81 9.69 -0.81
N LEU A 183 29.73 9.62 0.16
CA LEU A 183 29.39 9.18 1.52
C LEU A 183 28.41 10.17 2.17
N SER A 184 28.59 11.47 1.96
CA SER A 184 27.64 12.49 2.40
C SER A 184 26.24 12.27 1.80
N LEU A 185 26.14 12.00 0.49
CA LEU A 185 24.86 11.69 -0.16
C LEU A 185 24.21 10.41 0.36
N SER A 186 25.01 9.40 0.70
CA SER A 186 24.53 8.16 1.34
C SER A 186 23.96 8.45 2.74
N VAL A 187 24.65 9.25 3.55
CA VAL A 187 24.21 9.67 4.89
C VAL A 187 22.96 10.55 4.82
N LEU A 188 22.87 11.47 3.86
CA LEU A 188 21.70 12.31 3.61
C LEU A 188 20.51 11.52 3.05
N ALA A 189 20.72 10.37 2.42
CA ALA A 189 19.65 9.43 2.14
C ALA A 189 19.18 8.79 3.45
N LYS A 190 20.12 8.23 4.22
CA LYS A 190 19.81 7.60 5.51
C LYS A 190 21.02 7.54 6.46
N PHE A 191 20.83 7.98 7.70
CA PHE A 191 21.91 8.06 8.71
C PHE A 191 22.56 6.73 9.08
N THR A 192 21.93 5.59 8.80
CA THR A 192 22.54 4.26 9.01
C THR A 192 23.86 4.11 8.26
N SER A 193 24.09 4.85 7.17
CA SER A 193 25.38 4.86 6.48
C SER A 193 26.52 5.58 7.22
N LEU A 194 26.24 6.31 8.31
CA LEU A 194 27.30 6.80 9.21
C LEU A 194 28.10 5.66 9.84
N ILE A 195 27.55 4.45 9.91
CA ILE A 195 28.24 3.24 10.36
C ILE A 195 29.53 2.98 9.54
N LEU A 196 29.60 3.44 8.29
CA LEU A 196 30.81 3.32 7.46
C LEU A 196 31.91 4.33 7.79
N LEU A 197 31.57 5.46 8.41
CA LEU A 197 32.52 6.56 8.62
C LEU A 197 33.77 6.12 9.42
N PRO A 198 33.69 5.31 10.50
CA PRO A 198 34.88 4.83 11.20
C PRO A 198 35.82 4.00 10.32
N LEU A 199 35.27 3.18 9.42
CA LEU A 199 36.08 2.41 8.47
C LEU A 199 36.81 3.33 7.48
N PHE A 200 36.12 4.34 6.94
CA PHE A 200 36.73 5.31 6.03
C PHE A 200 37.84 6.11 6.72
N VAL A 201 37.56 6.62 7.92
CA VAL A 201 38.53 7.34 8.75
C VAL A 201 39.75 6.47 9.03
N PHE A 202 39.55 5.21 9.44
CA PHE A 202 40.64 4.28 9.72
C PHE A 202 41.52 4.04 8.49
N ILE A 203 40.92 3.77 7.33
CA ILE A 203 41.63 3.54 6.07
C ILE A 203 42.45 4.79 5.69
N ILE A 204 41.83 5.98 5.70
CA ILE A 204 42.51 7.22 5.31
C ILE A 204 43.61 7.57 6.30
N PHE A 205 43.37 7.43 7.60
CA PHE A 205 44.36 7.71 8.64
C PHE A 205 45.60 6.83 8.48
N ARG A 206 45.39 5.52 8.27
CA ARG A 206 46.46 4.54 8.06
C ARG A 206 47.27 4.81 6.79
N THR A 207 46.62 5.26 5.72
CA THR A 207 47.28 5.51 4.44
C THR A 207 47.93 6.89 4.38
N ASN A 208 47.20 7.94 4.75
CA ASN A 208 47.68 9.32 4.74
C ASN A 208 46.87 10.23 5.68
N LYS A 209 47.32 10.35 6.94
CA LYS A 209 46.67 11.18 7.96
C LYS A 209 46.42 12.64 7.56
N LYS A 210 47.25 13.23 6.68
CA LYS A 210 47.06 14.64 6.26
C LYS A 210 45.80 14.80 5.40
N ARG A 211 45.44 13.76 4.63
CA ARG A 211 44.27 13.77 3.76
C ARG A 211 42.95 13.52 4.52
N LEU A 212 43.02 13.06 5.78
CA LEU A 212 41.84 12.87 6.60
C LEU A 212 41.08 14.18 6.82
N VAL A 213 41.79 15.28 7.07
CA VAL A 213 41.18 16.60 7.23
C VAL A 213 40.45 17.02 5.96
N GLU A 214 41.06 16.84 4.79
CA GLU A 214 40.41 17.15 3.51
C GLU A 214 39.14 16.32 3.27
N PHE A 215 39.19 15.02 3.58
CA PHE A 215 38.04 14.14 3.47
C PHE A 215 36.90 14.60 4.39
N LEU A 216 37.20 14.85 5.66
CA LEU A 216 36.20 15.29 6.64
C LEU A 216 35.61 16.66 6.28
N LEU A 217 36.44 17.59 5.80
CA LEU A 217 35.98 18.90 5.34
C LEU A 217 34.99 18.77 4.17
N VAL A 218 35.31 17.98 3.14
CA VAL A 218 34.40 17.79 2.00
C VAL A 218 33.14 17.03 2.39
N PHE A 219 33.27 16.03 3.28
CA PHE A 219 32.13 15.30 3.81
C PHE A 219 31.17 16.23 4.56
N LEU A 220 31.67 17.02 5.52
CA LEU A 220 30.87 17.96 6.31
C LEU A 220 30.32 19.11 5.46
N LEU A 221 31.12 19.65 4.52
CA LEU A 221 30.67 20.70 3.62
C LEU A 221 29.55 20.20 2.70
N SER A 222 29.65 18.98 2.18
CA SER A 222 28.59 18.38 1.36
C SER A 222 27.30 18.18 2.17
N LEU A 223 27.41 17.74 3.43
CA LEU A 223 26.26 17.62 4.33
C LEU A 223 25.59 18.98 4.53
N PHE A 224 26.39 20.01 4.84
CA PHE A 224 25.92 21.37 5.07
C PHE A 224 25.26 21.94 3.82
N VAL A 225 25.94 21.94 2.68
CA VAL A 225 25.44 22.55 1.43
C VAL A 225 24.17 21.87 0.92
N LEU A 226 24.04 20.55 1.07
CA LEU A 226 22.88 19.83 0.55
C LEU A 226 21.71 19.78 1.52
N PHE A 227 21.88 20.20 2.78
CA PHE A 227 20.82 20.14 3.78
C PHE A 227 20.52 21.54 4.35
N PRO A 228 19.64 22.33 3.71
CA PRO A 228 19.43 23.74 4.05
C PRO A 228 19.01 24.00 5.51
N ALA A 229 18.33 23.05 6.16
CA ALA A 229 18.01 23.14 7.58
C ALA A 229 19.26 23.31 8.48
N LEU A 230 20.43 22.79 8.06
CA LEU A 230 21.69 23.00 8.78
C LEU A 230 22.18 24.45 8.71
N TRP A 231 21.72 25.26 7.75
CA TRP A 231 22.13 26.66 7.60
C TRP A 231 21.49 27.55 8.65
N VAL A 232 20.23 27.27 8.97
CA VAL A 232 19.38 28.13 9.81
C VAL A 232 19.09 27.53 11.17
N ALA A 233 19.01 26.20 11.29
CA ALA A 233 18.64 25.49 12.51
C ALA A 233 19.55 24.28 12.83
N PRO A 234 20.90 24.43 12.79
CA PRO A 234 21.82 23.30 12.96
C PRO A 234 21.64 22.58 14.30
N LEU A 235 21.45 23.31 15.40
CA LEU A 235 21.31 22.72 16.74
C LEU A 235 20.08 21.80 16.83
N THR A 236 18.94 22.25 16.28
CA THR A 236 17.70 21.46 16.24
C THR A 236 17.88 20.20 15.39
N VAL A 237 18.52 20.32 14.23
CA VAL A 237 18.81 19.14 13.39
C VAL A 237 19.69 18.15 14.15
N PHE A 238 20.78 18.60 14.78
CA PHE A 238 21.66 17.72 15.54
C PHE A 238 20.95 17.05 16.73
N GLN A 239 20.08 17.77 17.44
CA GLN A 239 19.28 17.21 18.54
C GLN A 239 18.35 16.10 18.04
N ASN A 240 17.58 16.36 16.99
CA ASN A 240 16.65 15.38 16.44
C ASN A 240 17.37 14.14 15.91
N VAL A 241 18.53 14.32 15.25
CA VAL A 241 19.35 13.20 14.77
C VAL A 241 19.89 12.38 15.93
N LYS A 242 20.37 13.03 17.00
CA LYS A 242 20.85 12.35 18.20
C LYS A 242 19.72 11.54 18.86
N GLU A 243 18.55 12.13 19.04
CA GLU A 243 17.38 11.46 19.62
C GLU A 243 16.96 10.25 18.80
N ALA A 244 16.96 10.37 17.48
CA ALA A 244 16.62 9.25 16.60
C ALA A 244 17.66 8.14 16.59
N LEU A 245 18.96 8.48 16.66
CA LEU A 245 20.03 7.48 16.79
C LEU A 245 19.93 6.75 18.13
N LEU A 246 19.68 7.46 19.23
CA LEU A 246 19.46 6.86 20.54
C LEU A 246 18.21 5.97 20.52
N GLY A 247 17.09 6.47 19.98
CA GLY A 247 15.86 5.71 19.83
C GLY A 247 16.02 4.44 18.99
N ALA A 248 16.81 4.47 17.91
CA ALA A 248 17.08 3.27 17.10
C ALA A 248 17.90 2.20 17.84
N VAL A 249 18.71 2.61 18.83
CA VAL A 249 19.47 1.71 19.70
C VAL A 249 18.61 1.19 20.84
N THR A 250 17.81 2.05 21.48
CA THR A 250 17.04 1.71 22.69
C THR A 250 15.67 1.11 22.42
N ASN A 251 15.00 1.48 21.32
CA ASN A 251 13.64 1.05 21.05
C ASN A 251 13.66 -0.30 20.34
N GLU A 252 13.22 -1.34 21.04
CA GLU A 252 12.93 -2.64 20.45
C GLU A 252 11.57 -2.60 19.77
N ILE A 253 11.55 -2.23 18.48
CA ILE A 253 10.30 -2.28 17.68
C ILE A 253 9.89 -3.74 17.38
N ARG A 254 10.86 -4.67 17.36
CA ARG A 254 10.64 -6.10 17.04
C ARG A 254 11.34 -7.09 17.99
N GLY A 255 12.09 -6.61 18.99
CA GLY A 255 13.03 -7.43 19.77
C GLY A 255 12.38 -8.50 20.63
N GLU A 256 11.23 -8.21 21.25
CA GLU A 256 10.53 -9.16 22.14
C GLU A 256 9.79 -10.28 21.38
N SER A 257 9.66 -10.17 20.06
CA SER A 257 8.66 -10.94 19.31
C SER A 257 9.23 -11.80 18.18
N VAL A 258 10.57 -11.83 18.00
CA VAL A 258 11.24 -12.64 17.00
C VAL A 258 11.98 -13.77 17.70
N ILE A 259 11.77 -15.02 17.28
CA ILE A 259 12.39 -16.23 17.88
C ILE A 259 13.93 -16.18 17.83
N LEU A 260 14.50 -15.50 16.83
CA LEU A 260 15.93 -15.43 16.62
C LEU A 260 16.59 -14.39 17.52
N PRO A 261 17.76 -14.69 18.13
CA PRO A 261 18.54 -13.68 18.83
C PRO A 261 18.84 -12.50 17.90
N GLY A 262 18.75 -11.27 18.41
CA GLY A 262 18.89 -10.06 17.61
C GLY A 262 20.19 -9.95 16.80
N SER A 263 21.24 -10.65 17.21
CA SER A 263 22.52 -10.77 16.50
C SER A 263 22.47 -11.65 15.25
N PHE A 264 21.50 -12.57 15.13
CA PHE A 264 21.31 -13.43 13.95
C PHE A 264 20.25 -12.92 12.99
N TYR A 265 19.46 -11.90 13.37
CA TYR A 265 18.37 -11.36 12.57
C TYR A 265 18.78 -11.08 11.12
N TYR A 266 19.81 -10.27 10.90
CA TYR A 266 20.23 -9.89 9.55
C TYR A 266 20.85 -11.03 8.75
N ALA A 267 21.48 -12.01 9.42
CA ALA A 267 21.93 -13.22 8.74
C ALA A 267 20.74 -14.05 8.24
N ALA A 268 19.69 -14.19 9.06
CA ALA A 268 18.46 -14.86 8.67
C ALA A 268 17.76 -14.12 7.52
N ILE A 269 17.62 -12.80 7.59
CA ILE A 269 17.06 -12.00 6.49
C ILE A 269 17.85 -12.23 5.19
N LEU A 270 19.18 -12.25 5.23
CA LEU A 270 19.99 -12.51 4.04
C LEU A 270 19.75 -13.91 3.47
N LEU A 271 19.61 -14.94 4.31
CA LEU A 271 19.28 -16.30 3.87
C LEU A 271 17.90 -16.35 3.18
N PHE A 272 16.94 -15.57 3.67
CA PHE A 272 15.61 -15.50 3.10
C PHE A 272 15.51 -14.57 1.89
N LYS A 273 16.37 -13.56 1.73
CA LYS A 273 16.23 -12.54 0.68
C LYS A 273 17.22 -12.67 -0.48
N LEU A 274 18.34 -13.37 -0.30
CA LEU A 274 19.28 -13.65 -1.38
C LEU A 274 18.87 -14.88 -2.18
N SER A 275 19.12 -14.84 -3.49
CA SER A 275 18.89 -15.98 -4.37
C SER A 275 19.71 -17.22 -3.95
N PRO A 276 19.19 -18.44 -4.17
CA PRO A 276 19.91 -19.67 -3.84
C PRO A 276 21.29 -19.77 -4.46
N LEU A 277 21.45 -19.23 -5.67
CA LEU A 277 22.72 -19.22 -6.38
C LEU A 277 23.70 -18.23 -5.76
N THR A 278 23.26 -17.02 -5.39
CA THR A 278 24.10 -16.06 -4.66
C THR A 278 24.56 -16.65 -3.32
N LEU A 279 23.66 -17.28 -2.56
CA LEU A 279 23.98 -17.95 -1.30
C LEU A 279 24.98 -19.10 -1.48
N LEU A 280 24.74 -19.98 -2.46
CA LEU A 280 25.64 -21.08 -2.79
C LEU A 280 27.05 -20.58 -3.13
N PHE A 281 27.14 -19.62 -4.05
CA PHE A 281 28.44 -19.10 -4.47
C PHE A 281 29.13 -18.31 -3.35
N PHE A 282 28.37 -17.63 -2.49
CA PHE A 282 28.94 -16.95 -1.33
C PHE A 282 29.50 -17.97 -0.33
N GLY A 283 28.79 -19.06 -0.04
CA GLY A 283 29.29 -20.15 0.79
C GLY A 283 30.58 -20.77 0.23
N LEU A 284 30.62 -21.06 -1.07
CA LEU A 284 31.83 -21.56 -1.74
C LEU A 284 32.99 -20.55 -1.71
N ALA A 285 32.69 -19.26 -1.84
CA ALA A 285 33.65 -18.18 -1.75
C ALA A 285 34.28 -18.11 -0.34
N MET A 286 33.50 -18.32 0.72
CA MET A 286 33.99 -18.35 2.11
C MET A 286 34.96 -19.50 2.40
N LEU A 287 34.90 -20.60 1.64
CA LEU A 287 35.85 -21.70 1.75
C LEU A 287 37.21 -21.40 1.07
N LYS A 288 37.35 -20.25 0.42
CA LYS A 288 38.57 -19.81 -0.28
C LYS A 288 39.19 -18.60 0.40
N LYS A 289 40.51 -18.47 0.27
CA LYS A 289 41.26 -17.30 0.76
C LYS A 289 41.12 -16.11 -0.19
N ILE A 290 39.97 -15.44 -0.17
CA ILE A 290 39.71 -14.26 -0.99
C ILE A 290 40.43 -13.04 -0.42
N LYS A 291 41.28 -12.41 -1.23
CA LYS A 291 42.02 -11.19 -0.86
C LYS A 291 41.15 -9.94 -0.99
N ALA A 292 40.24 -9.73 -0.03
CA ALA A 292 39.31 -8.59 -0.02
C ALA A 292 39.11 -8.02 1.39
N SER A 293 40.19 -7.82 2.16
CA SER A 293 40.14 -7.44 3.58
C SER A 293 39.25 -6.23 3.88
N TYR A 294 39.31 -5.18 3.05
CA TYR A 294 38.46 -4.00 3.23
C TYR A 294 36.98 -4.28 2.97
N VAL A 295 36.64 -5.20 2.05
CA VAL A 295 35.25 -5.62 1.79
C VAL A 295 34.71 -6.42 2.98
N PHE A 296 35.53 -7.28 3.57
CA PHE A 296 35.18 -7.97 4.82
C PHE A 296 35.04 -7.00 5.99
N ALA A 297 35.88 -5.96 6.08
CA ALA A 297 35.74 -4.91 7.09
C ALA A 297 34.44 -4.11 6.93
N TYR A 298 34.03 -3.82 5.69
CA TYR A 298 32.73 -3.20 5.37
C TYR A 298 31.57 -4.07 5.86
N LEU A 299 31.60 -5.38 5.59
CA LEU A 299 30.59 -6.31 6.10
C LEU A 299 30.59 -6.36 7.64
N GLY A 300 31.77 -6.49 8.24
CA GLY A 300 31.93 -6.62 9.68
C GLY A 300 31.44 -5.40 10.45
N ILE A 301 31.73 -4.18 9.98
CA ILE A 301 31.29 -2.96 10.68
C ILE A 301 29.76 -2.80 10.63
N TYR A 302 29.13 -3.05 9.49
CA TYR A 302 27.67 -3.04 9.42
C TYR A 302 27.05 -4.13 10.29
N TYR A 303 27.59 -5.34 10.23
CA TYR A 303 27.07 -6.45 11.01
C TYR A 303 27.15 -6.17 12.52
N LEU A 304 28.29 -5.65 12.99
CA LEU A 304 28.48 -5.30 14.39
C LEU A 304 27.46 -4.26 14.86
N PHE A 305 27.34 -3.14 14.16
CA PHE A 305 26.45 -2.05 14.58
C PHE A 305 24.97 -2.44 14.47
N LEU A 306 24.57 -3.07 13.37
CA LEU A 306 23.18 -3.49 13.17
C LEU A 306 22.79 -4.62 14.13
N SER A 307 23.72 -5.49 14.53
CA SER A 307 23.46 -6.53 15.54
C SER A 307 23.10 -5.96 16.90
N VAL A 308 23.72 -4.84 17.29
CA VAL A 308 23.50 -4.17 18.59
C VAL A 308 22.27 -3.26 18.59
N ALA A 309 21.87 -2.71 17.43
CA ALA A 309 20.68 -1.87 17.35
C ALA A 309 19.39 -2.64 17.73
N GLY A 310 18.58 -2.09 18.64
CA GLY A 310 17.30 -2.66 19.05
C GLY A 310 16.24 -2.63 17.93
N GLN A 311 16.29 -1.61 17.06
CA GLN A 311 15.43 -1.55 15.89
C GLN A 311 15.87 -2.55 14.81
N LYS A 312 15.03 -3.57 14.55
CA LYS A 312 15.24 -4.56 13.49
C LYS A 312 14.24 -4.36 12.36
N ILE A 313 14.73 -4.17 11.13
CA ILE A 313 13.92 -4.05 9.92
C ILE A 313 14.66 -4.72 8.77
N ASP A 314 13.97 -5.57 8.01
CA ASP A 314 14.52 -6.41 6.93
C ASP A 314 15.39 -5.62 5.95
N ARG A 315 14.90 -4.45 5.51
CA ARG A 315 15.57 -3.60 4.52
C ARG A 315 16.92 -3.05 4.98
N TYR A 316 17.29 -3.14 6.25
CA TYR A 316 18.65 -2.78 6.68
C TYR A 316 19.68 -3.85 6.27
N ALA A 317 19.26 -5.08 5.98
CA ALA A 317 20.15 -6.13 5.46
C ALA A 317 20.68 -5.84 4.04
N LEU A 318 20.00 -4.98 3.27
CA LEU A 318 20.35 -4.73 1.87
C LEU A 318 21.74 -4.10 1.68
N VAL A 319 22.28 -3.42 2.71
CA VAL A 319 23.65 -2.87 2.69
C VAL A 319 24.73 -3.94 2.51
N PHE A 320 24.42 -5.20 2.84
CA PHE A 320 25.33 -6.34 2.68
C PHE A 320 25.34 -6.89 1.25
N ILE A 321 24.33 -6.62 0.42
CA ILE A 321 24.20 -7.27 -0.89
C ILE A 321 25.34 -6.89 -1.86
N PRO A 322 25.65 -5.60 -2.12
CA PRO A 322 26.76 -5.26 -3.01
C PRO A 322 28.13 -5.87 -2.62
N PRO A 323 28.59 -5.79 -1.35
CA PRO A 323 29.86 -6.43 -0.98
C PRO A 323 29.80 -7.96 -1.02
N ILE A 324 28.67 -8.61 -0.69
CA ILE A 324 28.49 -10.06 -0.87
C ILE A 324 28.64 -10.44 -2.34
N ILE A 325 27.97 -9.72 -3.24
CA ILE A 325 28.04 -9.97 -4.69
C ILE A 325 29.46 -9.71 -5.21
N LEU A 326 30.19 -8.73 -4.68
CA LEU A 326 31.60 -8.52 -5.03
C LEU A 326 32.47 -9.71 -4.63
N ILE A 327 32.30 -10.25 -3.43
CA ILE A 327 33.01 -11.45 -2.96
C ILE A 327 32.70 -12.65 -3.86
N VAL A 328 31.43 -12.88 -4.17
CA VAL A 328 30.99 -13.93 -5.12
C VAL A 328 31.65 -13.73 -6.47
N SER A 329 31.69 -12.49 -6.96
CA SER A 329 32.27 -12.15 -8.26
C SER A 329 33.77 -12.41 -8.31
N LEU A 330 34.49 -12.14 -7.22
CA LEU A 330 35.92 -12.45 -7.09
C LEU A 330 36.15 -13.97 -7.18
N TYR A 331 35.36 -14.76 -6.46
CA TYR A 331 35.42 -16.23 -6.53
C TYR A 331 35.12 -16.76 -7.95
N LEU A 332 34.00 -16.35 -8.55
CA LEU A 332 33.61 -16.81 -9.87
C LEU A 332 34.59 -16.36 -10.98
N SER A 333 35.31 -15.26 -10.76
CA SER A 333 36.33 -14.78 -11.70
C SER A 333 37.52 -15.72 -11.86
N GLU A 334 37.76 -16.63 -10.90
CA GLU A 334 38.82 -17.65 -10.98
C GLU A 334 38.40 -18.87 -11.83
N LEU A 335 37.11 -19.03 -12.12
CA LEU A 335 36.60 -20.18 -12.87
C LEU A 335 36.94 -20.11 -14.37
N SER A 336 37.02 -21.27 -15.02
CA SER A 336 37.14 -21.35 -16.47
C SER A 336 35.90 -20.78 -17.16
N PHE A 337 36.05 -20.26 -18.38
CA PHE A 337 34.95 -19.63 -19.13
C PHE A 337 33.71 -20.54 -19.26
N LYS A 338 33.90 -21.84 -19.49
CA LYS A 338 32.81 -22.82 -19.58
C LYS A 338 32.02 -22.90 -18.27
N LYS A 339 32.71 -23.07 -17.13
CA LYS A 339 32.07 -23.15 -15.80
C LYS A 339 31.35 -21.84 -15.46
N LEU A 340 32.01 -20.71 -15.69
CA LEU A 340 31.42 -19.39 -15.45
C LEU A 340 30.15 -19.17 -16.28
N SER A 341 30.16 -19.56 -17.55
CA SER A 341 28.98 -19.43 -18.43
C SER A 341 27.79 -20.24 -17.92
N VAL A 342 28.03 -21.46 -17.40
CA VAL A 342 26.99 -22.29 -16.78
C VAL A 342 26.44 -21.62 -15.53
N CYS A 343 27.30 -21.08 -14.65
CA CYS A 343 26.87 -20.36 -13.46
C CYS A 343 26.00 -19.14 -13.79
N LEU A 344 26.45 -18.29 -14.72
CA LEU A 344 25.71 -17.09 -15.11
C LEU A 344 24.40 -17.42 -15.85
N PHE A 345 24.39 -18.48 -16.66
CA PHE A 345 23.16 -18.97 -17.29
C PHE A 345 22.16 -19.50 -16.24
N GLY A 346 22.64 -20.20 -15.22
CA GLY A 346 21.81 -20.61 -14.08
C GLY A 346 21.18 -19.43 -13.34
N VAL A 347 21.95 -18.35 -13.11
CA VAL A 347 21.44 -17.12 -12.49
C VAL A 347 20.35 -16.48 -13.36
N LEU A 348 20.56 -16.41 -14.67
CA LEU A 348 19.56 -15.89 -15.60
C LEU A 348 18.27 -16.74 -15.60
N LEU A 349 18.39 -18.07 -15.70
CA LEU A 349 17.22 -18.96 -15.65
C LEU A 349 16.46 -18.85 -14.33
N PHE A 350 17.18 -18.76 -13.22
CA PHE A 350 16.56 -18.56 -11.91
C PHE A 350 15.83 -17.21 -11.84
N PHE A 351 16.44 -16.13 -12.35
CA PHE A 351 15.78 -14.83 -12.42
C PHE A 351 14.51 -14.88 -13.29
N VAL A 352 14.54 -15.54 -14.45
CA VAL A 352 13.36 -15.71 -15.32
C VAL A 352 12.24 -16.47 -14.59
N TYR A 353 12.58 -17.52 -13.85
CA TYR A 353 11.63 -18.24 -13.01
C TYR A 353 11.02 -17.34 -11.93
N VAL A 354 11.85 -16.56 -11.21
CA VAL A 354 11.37 -15.61 -10.20
C VAL A 354 10.51 -14.52 -10.83
N ALA A 355 10.91 -13.99 -11.99
CA ALA A 355 10.14 -12.99 -12.72
C ALA A 355 8.77 -13.52 -13.15
N HIS A 356 8.66 -14.79 -13.53
CA HIS A 356 7.36 -15.38 -13.85
C HIS A 356 6.40 -15.42 -12.65
N ILE A 357 6.91 -15.65 -11.45
CA ILE A 357 6.10 -15.83 -10.23
C ILE A 357 5.83 -14.50 -9.51
N TYR A 358 6.85 -13.66 -9.40
CA TYR A 358 6.85 -12.49 -8.53
C TYR A 358 6.68 -11.18 -9.28
N HIS A 359 6.73 -11.17 -10.62
CA HIS A 359 6.46 -9.92 -11.34
C HIS A 359 5.00 -9.48 -11.13
N PRO A 360 4.74 -8.21 -10.81
CA PRO A 360 5.70 -7.10 -10.75
C PRO A 360 6.27 -6.82 -9.35
N VAL A 361 5.82 -7.54 -8.31
CA VAL A 361 6.12 -7.35 -6.88
C VAL A 361 7.37 -8.14 -6.43
N TYR A 362 8.54 -7.86 -7.03
CA TYR A 362 9.78 -8.58 -6.70
C TYR A 362 10.23 -8.45 -5.23
N SER A 363 9.79 -7.43 -4.48
CA SER A 363 10.12 -7.27 -3.05
C SER A 363 9.48 -8.36 -2.17
N ALA A 364 8.41 -8.99 -2.66
CA ALA A 364 7.77 -10.15 -2.04
C ALA A 364 8.63 -11.44 -2.14
N TYR A 365 9.76 -11.39 -2.84
CA TYR A 365 10.63 -12.55 -3.00
C TYR A 365 11.16 -13.07 -1.65
N TYR A 366 11.06 -14.38 -1.48
CA TYR A 366 11.74 -15.17 -0.45
C TYR A 366 12.41 -16.39 -1.07
N SER A 367 13.63 -16.68 -0.63
CA SER A 367 14.47 -17.76 -1.12
C SER A 367 13.90 -19.12 -0.74
N PRO A 368 13.79 -20.07 -1.70
CA PRO A 368 13.23 -21.38 -1.44
C PRO A 368 14.13 -22.29 -0.58
N ILE A 369 15.38 -21.90 -0.28
CA ILE A 369 16.32 -22.70 0.52
C ILE A 369 15.74 -23.04 1.90
N LEU A 370 14.97 -22.13 2.50
CA LEU A 370 14.40 -22.28 3.82
C LEU A 370 12.85 -22.25 3.77
N ASP A 371 12.22 -22.99 2.85
CA ASP A 371 10.75 -23.04 2.72
C ASP A 371 10.11 -21.68 2.34
N GLY A 372 10.91 -20.76 1.77
CA GLY A 372 10.45 -19.49 1.24
C GLY A 372 9.70 -18.62 2.26
N PHE A 373 8.55 -18.10 1.84
CA PHE A 373 7.64 -17.32 2.68
C PHE A 373 7.20 -18.08 3.95
N ASN A 374 6.85 -19.36 3.81
CA ASN A 374 6.37 -20.17 4.94
C ASN A 374 7.44 -20.32 6.02
N GLY A 375 8.70 -20.50 5.62
CA GLY A 375 9.83 -20.50 6.54
C GLY A 375 10.02 -19.16 7.23
N ALA A 376 9.93 -18.05 6.49
CA ALA A 376 10.06 -16.71 7.05
C ALA A 376 8.95 -16.40 8.07
N MET A 377 7.72 -16.87 7.82
CA MET A 377 6.61 -16.80 8.78
C MET A 377 6.88 -17.64 10.03
N LYS A 378 7.38 -18.87 9.88
CA LYS A 378 7.72 -19.77 11.01
C LYS A 378 8.76 -19.16 11.95
N VAL A 379 9.76 -18.46 11.41
CA VAL A 379 10.80 -17.80 12.21
C VAL A 379 10.50 -16.33 12.55
N GLN A 380 9.32 -15.84 12.18
CA GLN A 380 8.81 -14.50 12.49
C GLN A 380 9.69 -13.37 11.93
N VAL A 381 10.14 -13.51 10.69
CA VAL A 381 10.95 -12.49 9.98
C VAL A 381 10.31 -12.01 8.68
N TYR A 382 9.05 -12.38 8.43
CA TYR A 382 8.28 -11.84 7.30
C TYR A 382 7.55 -10.58 7.74
N ASP A 383 7.58 -9.51 6.95
CA ASP A 383 6.76 -8.31 7.14
C ASP A 383 6.28 -7.81 5.77
N ASN A 384 5.00 -7.44 5.68
CA ASN A 384 4.41 -6.89 4.47
C ASN A 384 4.61 -5.38 4.45
N SER A 385 5.52 -4.92 3.59
CA SER A 385 5.86 -3.52 3.36
C SER A 385 4.93 -2.82 2.35
N GLY A 386 3.77 -3.39 2.03
CA GLY A 386 2.82 -2.90 1.03
C GLY A 386 2.78 -3.73 -0.26
N GLU A 387 3.41 -4.90 -0.26
CA GLU A 387 3.30 -5.87 -1.34
C GLU A 387 1.83 -6.21 -1.65
N TYR A 388 1.50 -6.26 -2.94
CA TYR A 388 0.21 -6.64 -3.51
C TYR A 388 -0.98 -5.67 -3.33
N PHE A 389 -0.90 -4.66 -2.46
CA PHE A 389 -2.01 -3.70 -2.25
C PHE A 389 -2.38 -2.88 -3.49
N ALA A 390 -1.40 -2.48 -4.30
CA ALA A 390 -1.66 -1.77 -5.56
C ALA A 390 -2.47 -2.63 -6.55
N GLN A 391 -2.17 -3.94 -6.62
CA GLN A 391 -2.91 -4.89 -7.45
C GLN A 391 -4.33 -5.14 -6.91
N THR A 392 -4.46 -5.21 -5.58
CA THR A 392 -5.74 -5.31 -4.89
C THR A 392 -6.64 -4.10 -5.21
N ALA A 393 -6.09 -2.89 -5.13
CA ALA A 393 -6.81 -1.66 -5.47
C ALA A 393 -7.21 -1.60 -6.95
N SER A 394 -6.28 -1.95 -7.85
CA SER A 394 -6.55 -2.00 -9.30
C SER A 394 -7.67 -3.00 -9.64
N TYR A 395 -7.69 -4.16 -8.98
CA TYR A 395 -8.78 -5.12 -9.15
C TYR A 395 -10.12 -4.58 -8.65
N LEU A 396 -10.18 -4.01 -7.44
CA LEU A 396 -11.42 -3.47 -6.91
C LEU A 396 -11.95 -2.30 -7.74
N ASN A 397 -11.07 -1.45 -8.27
CA ASN A 397 -11.45 -0.41 -9.23
C ASN A 397 -12.14 -0.98 -10.49
N SER A 398 -11.90 -2.25 -10.84
CA SER A 398 -12.51 -2.91 -12.01
C SER A 398 -13.87 -3.56 -11.75
N ILE A 399 -14.18 -3.90 -10.49
CA ILE A 399 -15.41 -4.62 -10.13
C ILE A 399 -16.35 -3.81 -9.21
N GLY A 400 -15.82 -2.80 -8.51
CA GLY A 400 -16.53 -1.99 -7.52
C GLY A 400 -15.83 -0.66 -7.29
N PRO A 401 -15.78 0.24 -8.30
CA PRO A 401 -15.06 1.51 -8.19
C PRO A 401 -15.63 2.47 -7.13
N ASP A 402 -16.90 2.30 -6.75
CA ASP A 402 -17.59 3.12 -5.74
C ASP A 402 -17.74 2.39 -4.39
N ALA A 403 -17.12 1.21 -4.23
CA ALA A 403 -17.28 0.40 -3.04
C ALA A 403 -16.71 1.08 -1.78
N VAL A 404 -17.32 0.78 -0.63
CA VAL A 404 -16.82 1.15 0.69
C VAL A 404 -15.92 0.03 1.19
N VAL A 405 -14.63 0.31 1.38
CA VAL A 405 -13.62 -0.69 1.69
C VAL A 405 -12.98 -0.39 3.04
N TYR A 406 -12.93 -1.40 3.91
CA TYR A 406 -12.18 -1.34 5.16
C TYR A 406 -10.80 -1.98 4.99
N VAL A 407 -9.74 -1.24 5.31
CA VAL A 407 -8.35 -1.69 5.19
C VAL A 407 -7.63 -1.53 6.54
N PRO A 408 -7.70 -2.55 7.41
CA PRO A 408 -7.07 -2.52 8.74
C PRO A 408 -5.54 -2.45 8.71
N ASP A 409 -4.91 -2.99 7.67
CA ASP A 409 -3.47 -3.15 7.58
C ASP A 409 -2.90 -2.40 6.37
N ASN A 410 -1.81 -1.65 6.55
CA ASN A 410 -1.12 -0.94 5.45
C ASN A 410 -2.06 -0.08 4.58
N ILE A 411 -3.03 0.59 5.19
CA ILE A 411 -4.01 1.44 4.48
C ILE A 411 -3.37 2.42 3.48
N GLU A 412 -2.21 3.00 3.79
CA GLU A 412 -1.49 3.92 2.90
C GLU A 412 -1.01 3.25 1.59
N SER A 413 -0.78 1.94 1.58
CA SER A 413 -0.45 1.19 0.36
C SER A 413 -1.65 0.95 -0.55
N PHE A 414 -2.88 1.08 -0.03
CA PHE A 414 -4.12 0.84 -0.77
C PHE A 414 -4.83 2.14 -1.15
N LEU A 415 -4.99 3.05 -0.19
CA LEU A 415 -5.82 4.25 -0.25
C LEU A 415 -5.57 5.07 -1.52
N PHE A 416 -4.31 5.28 -1.87
CA PHE A 416 -3.92 6.14 -2.99
C PHE A 416 -4.03 5.47 -4.36
N TYR A 417 -4.42 4.20 -4.41
CA TYR A 417 -4.65 3.47 -5.65
C TYR A 417 -6.13 3.14 -5.87
N PHE A 418 -6.97 3.26 -4.84
CA PHE A 418 -8.38 2.91 -4.90
C PHE A 418 -9.26 4.15 -5.10
N LYS A 419 -10.23 4.05 -6.01
CA LYS A 419 -11.10 5.17 -6.40
C LYS A 419 -12.31 5.36 -5.47
N GLY A 420 -12.74 4.28 -4.82
CA GLY A 420 -13.91 4.30 -3.96
C GLY A 420 -13.61 4.85 -2.56
N THR A 421 -14.51 4.57 -1.63
CA THR A 421 -14.39 5.08 -0.26
C THR A 421 -13.60 4.11 0.59
N VAL A 422 -12.54 4.58 1.25
CA VAL A 422 -11.80 3.78 2.23
C VAL A 422 -12.14 4.27 3.63
N VAL A 423 -12.58 3.37 4.50
CA VAL A 423 -12.89 3.64 5.90
C VAL A 423 -11.78 3.13 6.81
N ARG A 424 -11.56 3.83 7.93
CA ARG A 424 -10.54 3.46 8.94
C ARG A 424 -11.07 2.54 10.03
N GLU A 425 -12.39 2.44 10.15
CA GLU A 425 -13.08 1.60 11.11
C GLU A 425 -14.14 0.81 10.37
N PHE A 426 -14.32 -0.45 10.79
CA PHE A 426 -15.34 -1.31 10.20
C PHE A 426 -16.74 -0.77 10.56
N ASN A 427 -17.66 -0.80 9.59
CA ASN A 427 -19.06 -0.45 9.78
C ASN A 427 -19.96 -1.30 8.85
N PRO A 428 -21.28 -1.36 9.09
CA PRO A 428 -22.20 -2.19 8.31
C PRO A 428 -22.31 -1.82 6.83
N ASP A 429 -21.89 -0.62 6.41
CA ASP A 429 -21.95 -0.18 5.02
C ASP A 429 -20.75 -0.66 4.19
N VAL A 430 -19.75 -1.29 4.81
CA VAL A 430 -18.56 -1.83 4.15
C VAL A 430 -18.94 -2.94 3.17
N ASP A 431 -18.51 -2.80 1.92
CA ASP A 431 -18.65 -3.79 0.85
C ASP A 431 -17.54 -4.85 0.89
N TYR A 432 -16.31 -4.42 1.21
CA TYR A 432 -15.14 -5.29 1.21
C TYR A 432 -14.19 -5.01 2.37
N VAL A 433 -13.58 -6.06 2.91
CA VAL A 433 -12.45 -5.97 3.86
C VAL A 433 -11.18 -6.49 3.20
N ILE A 434 -10.07 -5.75 3.35
CA ILE A 434 -8.77 -6.14 2.82
C ILE A 434 -7.82 -6.45 3.97
N ARG A 435 -7.43 -7.72 4.09
CA ARG A 435 -6.47 -8.19 5.11
C ARG A 435 -5.15 -8.56 4.44
N SER A 436 -4.05 -8.36 5.15
CA SER A 436 -2.74 -8.89 4.77
C SER A 436 -2.17 -9.81 5.83
N VAL A 437 -1.43 -10.83 5.41
CA VAL A 437 -0.67 -11.68 6.34
C VAL A 437 0.55 -10.91 6.86
N ASP A 438 0.85 -11.08 8.14
CA ASP A 438 2.10 -10.67 8.76
C ASP A 438 2.44 -11.64 9.92
N TRP A 439 3.69 -11.70 10.37
CA TRP A 439 4.11 -12.64 11.43
C TRP A 439 3.33 -12.45 12.74
N ASN A 440 2.92 -11.22 13.02
CA ASN A 440 2.10 -10.82 14.18
C ASN A 440 0.58 -10.90 13.91
N ARG A 441 0.15 -11.18 12.67
CA ARG A 441 -1.24 -11.24 12.22
C ARG A 441 -1.51 -12.55 11.50
N ARG A 442 -1.71 -13.61 12.30
CA ARG A 442 -1.80 -15.01 11.80
C ARG A 442 -3.14 -15.39 11.19
N GLN A 443 -4.23 -14.68 11.50
CA GLN A 443 -5.56 -14.98 10.99
C GLN A 443 -5.97 -13.98 9.92
N VAL A 444 -6.30 -14.49 8.73
CA VAL A 444 -6.78 -13.69 7.60
C VAL A 444 -8.31 -13.71 7.53
N TRP A 445 -8.97 -14.70 8.15
CA TRP A 445 -10.42 -14.82 8.12
C TRP A 445 -11.09 -13.64 8.82
N ASP A 446 -12.16 -13.11 8.21
CA ASP A 446 -12.95 -12.02 8.76
C ASP A 446 -14.38 -12.51 9.01
N GLU A 447 -14.77 -12.55 10.29
CA GLU A 447 -16.10 -12.99 10.74
C GLU A 447 -17.23 -12.16 10.12
N ASN A 448 -16.99 -10.88 9.84
CA ASN A 448 -18.01 -9.99 9.29
C ASN A 448 -18.22 -10.17 7.78
N CYS A 449 -17.25 -10.78 7.10
CA CYS A 449 -17.21 -10.86 5.64
C CYS A 449 -16.77 -12.27 5.22
N PRO A 450 -17.69 -13.25 5.23
CA PRO A 450 -17.35 -14.68 5.18
C PRO A 450 -16.86 -15.15 3.81
N GLN A 451 -17.11 -14.37 2.75
CA GLN A 451 -16.80 -14.76 1.38
C GLN A 451 -15.45 -14.21 0.93
N ILE A 452 -14.56 -15.07 0.45
CA ILE A 452 -13.31 -14.64 -0.20
C ILE A 452 -13.62 -14.24 -1.64
N GLU A 453 -13.44 -12.96 -1.95
CA GLU A 453 -13.56 -12.43 -3.31
C GLU A 453 -12.32 -12.76 -4.15
N LYS A 454 -11.12 -12.46 -3.61
CA LYS A 454 -9.86 -12.69 -4.33
C LYS A 454 -8.64 -12.71 -3.41
N ILE A 455 -7.62 -13.47 -3.81
CA ILE A 455 -6.33 -13.56 -3.14
C ILE A 455 -5.23 -13.01 -4.06
N PHE A 456 -4.28 -12.26 -3.49
CA PHE A 456 -3.08 -11.76 -4.14
C PHE A 456 -1.82 -12.26 -3.41
N GLY A 457 -0.84 -12.70 -4.20
CA GLY A 457 0.42 -13.25 -3.72
C GLY A 457 1.05 -14.17 -4.78
N PRO A 458 2.28 -14.65 -4.55
CA PRO A 458 2.89 -15.68 -5.38
C PRO A 458 2.14 -17.01 -5.22
N SER A 459 2.17 -17.88 -6.25
CA SER A 459 1.37 -19.12 -6.32
C SER A 459 1.33 -19.90 -4.98
N ASN A 460 0.12 -20.16 -4.49
CA ASN A 460 -0.22 -20.84 -3.22
C ASN A 460 -0.01 -20.04 -1.92
N ILE A 461 0.38 -18.76 -1.99
CA ILE A 461 0.55 -17.90 -0.81
C ILE A 461 -0.46 -16.76 -0.87
N SER A 462 -1.33 -16.69 0.14
CA SER A 462 -2.24 -15.57 0.36
C SER A 462 -1.50 -14.48 1.12
N ILE A 463 -1.04 -13.43 0.42
CA ILE A 463 -0.38 -12.28 1.06
C ILE A 463 -1.40 -11.19 1.37
N VAL A 464 -2.27 -10.85 0.41
CA VAL A 464 -3.39 -9.93 0.59
C VAL A 464 -4.67 -10.62 0.13
N THR A 465 -5.74 -10.52 0.92
CA THR A 465 -7.03 -11.13 0.61
C THR A 465 -8.13 -10.09 0.69
N ILE A 466 -9.02 -10.12 -0.31
CA ILE A 466 -10.27 -9.37 -0.34
C ILE A 466 -11.37 -10.30 0.17
N PHE A 467 -12.05 -9.85 1.21
CA PHE A 467 -13.29 -10.42 1.71
C PHE A 467 -14.46 -9.57 1.25
N LYS A 468 -15.52 -10.21 0.78
CA LYS A 468 -16.78 -9.57 0.44
C LYS A 468 -17.72 -9.68 1.64
N CYS A 469 -18.26 -8.54 2.04
CA CYS A 469 -19.19 -8.45 3.15
C CYS A 469 -20.61 -8.67 2.65
N GLU A 470 -21.40 -9.36 3.44
CA GLU A 470 -22.83 -9.50 3.18
C GLU A 470 -23.51 -8.27 3.78
N LYS A 471 -24.02 -7.37 2.92
CA LYS A 471 -24.83 -6.26 3.39
C LYS A 471 -26.15 -6.82 3.91
N ALA A 472 -26.57 -6.35 5.08
CA ALA A 472 -27.92 -6.60 5.57
C ALA A 472 -28.91 -6.07 4.52
N ALA A 473 -29.88 -6.90 4.14
CA ALA A 473 -30.90 -6.49 3.18
C ALA A 473 -31.66 -5.26 3.71
N THR A 474 -32.04 -4.37 2.81
CA THR A 474 -32.85 -3.17 3.11
C THR A 474 -34.23 -3.30 2.48
N ALA A 475 -35.29 -2.94 3.20
CA ALA A 475 -36.67 -2.96 2.67
C ALA A 475 -37.34 -1.59 2.65
N GLY A 476 -38.03 -1.27 1.55
CA GLY A 476 -38.91 -0.10 1.45
C GLY A 476 -40.36 -0.46 1.79
N VAL A 477 -40.91 0.08 2.88
CA VAL A 477 -42.32 -0.11 3.27
C VAL A 477 -43.17 0.99 2.67
N ILE A 478 -44.08 0.63 1.75
CA ILE A 478 -44.97 1.57 1.06
C ILE A 478 -46.33 1.58 1.75
N LEU A 479 -46.70 2.73 2.30
CA LEU A 479 -47.99 2.90 2.96
C LEU A 479 -49.12 3.17 1.94
N GLY A 480 -50.16 2.35 1.97
CA GLY A 480 -51.37 2.53 1.17
C GLY A 480 -52.10 3.84 1.46
N HIS A 481 -52.98 4.24 0.54
CA HIS A 481 -53.93 5.35 0.72
C HIS A 481 -55.31 4.90 0.22
N VAL A 482 -55.83 5.47 -0.86
CA VAL A 482 -57.18 5.18 -1.37
C VAL A 482 -57.11 4.43 -2.71
N TYR A 483 -57.96 3.41 -2.82
CA TYR A 483 -58.29 2.70 -4.06
C TYR A 483 -59.81 2.71 -4.21
N TRP A 484 -60.30 3.31 -5.29
CA TRP A 484 -61.73 3.50 -5.51
C TRP A 484 -62.06 3.46 -6.99
N ASN A 485 -63.22 2.90 -7.35
CA ASN A 485 -63.67 2.70 -8.73
C ASN A 485 -62.59 2.04 -9.62
N GLY A 486 -61.86 1.06 -9.08
CA GLY A 486 -60.81 0.34 -9.80
C GLY A 486 -59.54 1.14 -10.09
N LYS A 487 -59.30 2.25 -9.37
CA LYS A 487 -58.11 3.11 -9.56
C LYS A 487 -57.46 3.52 -8.25
N PHE A 488 -56.14 3.60 -8.27
CA PHE A 488 -55.36 4.23 -7.20
C PHE A 488 -55.57 5.75 -7.20
N SER A 489 -55.66 6.34 -6.00
CA SER A 489 -55.54 7.79 -5.85
C SER A 489 -54.17 8.29 -6.33
N GLU A 490 -54.08 9.55 -6.76
CA GLU A 490 -52.80 10.15 -7.17
C GLU A 490 -51.72 10.01 -6.09
N ARG A 491 -52.12 10.10 -4.83
CA ARG A 491 -51.22 9.95 -3.68
C ARG A 491 -50.66 8.53 -3.58
N SER A 492 -51.52 7.51 -3.73
CA SER A 492 -51.07 6.12 -3.80
C SER A 492 -50.09 5.91 -4.96
N ILE A 493 -50.38 6.48 -6.14
CA ILE A 493 -49.50 6.40 -7.31
C ILE A 493 -48.14 7.04 -7.01
N ARG A 494 -48.10 8.25 -6.44
CA ARG A 494 -46.83 8.93 -6.12
C ARG A 494 -45.97 8.13 -5.14
N ARG A 495 -46.59 7.48 -4.14
CA ARG A 495 -45.87 6.57 -3.21
C ARG A 495 -45.31 5.34 -3.91
N LEU A 496 -46.08 4.73 -4.80
CA LEU A 496 -45.64 3.57 -5.60
C LEU A 496 -44.49 3.94 -6.54
N GLU A 497 -44.57 5.08 -7.21
CA GLU A 497 -43.50 5.57 -8.09
C GLU A 497 -42.22 5.93 -7.33
N GLU A 498 -42.31 6.52 -6.13
CA GLU A 498 -41.12 6.73 -5.29
C GLU A 498 -40.51 5.38 -4.85
N GLY A 499 -41.34 4.39 -4.53
CA GLY A 499 -40.90 3.01 -4.27
C GLY A 499 -40.13 2.40 -5.45
N ILE A 500 -40.67 2.51 -6.67
CA ILE A 500 -39.99 2.05 -7.90
C ILE A 500 -38.66 2.78 -8.10
N LYS A 501 -38.63 4.10 -7.89
CA LYS A 501 -37.45 4.93 -8.06
C LYS A 501 -36.34 4.52 -7.08
N ILE A 502 -36.64 4.38 -5.79
CA ILE A 502 -35.61 4.01 -4.80
C ILE A 502 -35.13 2.57 -5.00
N PHE A 503 -36.01 1.66 -5.42
CA PHE A 503 -35.65 0.29 -5.78
C PHE A 503 -34.71 0.25 -6.99
N LYS A 504 -35.03 0.99 -8.07
CA LYS A 504 -34.17 1.09 -9.27
C LYS A 504 -32.84 1.79 -9.03
N GLN A 505 -32.75 2.63 -8.01
CA GLN A 505 -31.50 3.27 -7.57
C GLN A 505 -30.67 2.38 -6.62
N TYR A 506 -31.06 1.10 -6.42
CA TYR A 506 -30.40 0.15 -5.51
C TYR A 506 -30.31 0.66 -4.06
N LYS A 507 -31.30 1.46 -3.63
CA LYS A 507 -31.37 1.95 -2.24
C LYS A 507 -32.12 1.00 -1.30
N VAL A 508 -32.90 0.07 -1.86
CA VAL A 508 -33.62 -0.97 -1.13
C VAL A 508 -33.59 -2.26 -1.95
N ASP A 509 -33.45 -3.40 -1.29
CA ASP A 509 -33.40 -4.74 -1.90
C ASP A 509 -34.79 -5.36 -2.08
N TYR A 510 -35.74 -4.97 -1.21
CA TYR A 510 -37.11 -5.46 -1.18
C TYR A 510 -38.10 -4.31 -1.03
N LEU A 511 -39.32 -4.49 -1.52
CA LEU A 511 -40.45 -3.60 -1.25
C LEU A 511 -41.52 -4.35 -0.48
N ILE A 512 -42.12 -3.70 0.52
CA ILE A 512 -43.26 -4.21 1.27
C ILE A 512 -44.45 -3.30 0.99
N THR A 513 -45.47 -3.83 0.33
CA THR A 513 -46.73 -3.14 0.11
C THR A 513 -47.70 -3.46 1.24
N THR A 514 -48.37 -2.44 1.78
CA THR A 514 -49.22 -2.58 2.98
C THR A 514 -50.67 -2.19 2.73
N GLY A 515 -51.60 -2.82 3.45
CA GLY A 515 -53.02 -2.50 3.43
C GLY A 515 -53.94 -3.69 3.11
N GLY A 516 -54.99 -3.85 3.90
CA GLY A 516 -56.05 -4.83 3.71
C GLY A 516 -57.22 -4.40 2.81
N ALA A 517 -58.28 -5.20 2.82
CA ALA A 517 -59.58 -4.84 2.26
C ALA A 517 -60.38 -4.09 3.32
N GLY A 518 -60.81 -2.85 3.06
CA GLY A 518 -61.36 -2.00 4.11
C GLY A 518 -61.89 -0.66 3.60
N LEU A 519 -62.18 0.26 4.53
CA LEU A 519 -62.91 1.51 4.27
C LEU A 519 -62.35 2.37 3.12
N PHE A 520 -61.06 2.26 2.82
CA PHE A 520 -60.35 3.05 1.79
C PHE A 520 -60.02 2.23 0.54
N ASN A 521 -60.63 1.05 0.39
CA ASN A 521 -60.48 0.14 -0.72
C ASN A 521 -61.84 -0.51 -1.02
N ASP A 522 -62.51 -0.07 -2.10
CA ASP A 522 -63.79 -0.66 -2.53
C ASP A 522 -63.65 -2.00 -3.26
N SER A 523 -62.43 -2.51 -3.39
CA SER A 523 -62.15 -3.84 -3.95
C SER A 523 -62.21 -4.93 -2.88
N GLU A 524 -62.65 -6.12 -3.30
CA GLU A 524 -62.46 -7.35 -2.50
C GLU A 524 -60.98 -7.77 -2.41
N ILE A 525 -60.12 -7.24 -3.29
CA ILE A 525 -58.68 -7.52 -3.28
C ILE A 525 -57.99 -6.59 -2.29
N PRO A 526 -57.17 -7.10 -1.35
CA PRO A 526 -56.41 -6.26 -0.42
C PRO A 526 -55.53 -5.21 -1.11
N MET A 527 -55.43 -4.02 -0.50
CA MET A 527 -54.67 -2.89 -1.04
C MET A 527 -53.20 -3.26 -1.31
N GLY A 528 -52.57 -4.00 -0.39
CA GLY A 528 -51.20 -4.46 -0.55
C GLY A 528 -51.02 -5.33 -1.80
N VAL A 529 -51.99 -6.20 -2.11
CA VAL A 529 -51.94 -7.05 -3.31
C VAL A 529 -52.06 -6.20 -4.57
N LEU A 530 -53.02 -5.27 -4.61
CA LEU A 530 -53.18 -4.34 -5.73
C LEU A 530 -51.90 -3.51 -5.97
N MET A 531 -51.27 -3.06 -4.89
CA MET A 531 -50.03 -2.29 -4.93
C MET A 531 -48.87 -3.13 -5.45
N LYS A 532 -48.76 -4.41 -5.04
CA LYS A 532 -47.76 -5.33 -5.58
C LYS A 532 -47.93 -5.51 -7.09
N ASP A 533 -49.15 -5.75 -7.55
CA ASP A 533 -49.44 -5.91 -8.98
C ASP A 533 -49.04 -4.66 -9.77
N TYR A 534 -49.27 -3.47 -9.20
CA TYR A 534 -48.83 -2.20 -9.79
C TYR A 534 -47.31 -2.15 -9.97
N LEU A 535 -46.53 -2.52 -8.94
CA LEU A 535 -45.07 -2.52 -8.95
C LEU A 535 -44.51 -3.56 -9.95
N VAL A 536 -45.07 -4.77 -9.94
CA VAL A 536 -44.63 -5.88 -10.80
C VAL A 536 -44.87 -5.55 -12.27
N THR A 537 -46.04 -4.97 -12.60
CA THR A 537 -46.36 -4.51 -13.97
C THR A 537 -45.38 -3.43 -14.47
N ARG A 538 -44.66 -2.75 -13.57
CA ARG A 538 -43.69 -1.68 -13.89
C ARG A 538 -42.23 -2.13 -13.78
N GLY A 539 -42.02 -3.44 -13.73
CA GLY A 539 -40.70 -4.06 -13.85
C GLY A 539 -40.00 -4.34 -12.52
N VAL A 540 -40.70 -4.26 -11.38
CA VAL A 540 -40.15 -4.78 -10.11
C VAL A 540 -40.33 -6.31 -10.09
N PRO A 541 -39.28 -7.12 -9.86
CA PRO A 541 -39.42 -8.57 -9.79
C PRO A 541 -40.39 -9.02 -8.68
N GLN A 542 -41.25 -10.01 -8.98
CA GLN A 542 -42.30 -10.46 -8.05
C GLN A 542 -41.76 -11.05 -6.74
N ASP A 543 -40.58 -11.66 -6.78
CA ASP A 543 -39.81 -12.21 -5.65
C ASP A 543 -39.16 -11.12 -4.77
N LYS A 544 -39.17 -9.87 -5.23
CA LYS A 544 -38.66 -8.70 -4.50
C LYS A 544 -39.76 -7.85 -3.86
N VAL A 545 -41.02 -8.26 -3.98
CA VAL A 545 -42.18 -7.55 -3.38
C VAL A 545 -42.93 -8.46 -2.40
N PHE A 546 -42.86 -8.12 -1.12
CA PHE A 546 -43.67 -8.73 -0.07
C PHE A 546 -44.98 -7.97 0.14
N VAL A 547 -46.00 -8.67 0.62
CA VAL A 547 -47.34 -8.10 0.79
C VAL A 547 -47.80 -8.29 2.22
N GLU A 548 -48.14 -7.18 2.86
CA GLU A 548 -48.96 -7.14 4.06
C GLU A 548 -50.40 -6.80 3.60
N GLN A 549 -51.38 -7.62 3.99
CA GLN A 549 -52.72 -7.63 3.39
C GLN A 549 -53.87 -7.65 4.41
N THR A 550 -53.60 -7.49 5.70
CA THR A 550 -54.60 -7.62 6.77
C THR A 550 -54.87 -6.31 7.49
N SER A 551 -53.99 -5.32 7.35
CA SER A 551 -54.07 -4.04 8.06
C SER A 551 -55.23 -3.13 7.61
N MET A 552 -55.79 -2.41 8.58
CA MET A 552 -56.88 -1.46 8.42
C MET A 552 -56.48 -0.03 8.79
N ASN A 553 -55.31 0.15 9.41
CA ASN A 553 -54.77 1.43 9.85
C ASN A 553 -53.24 1.43 9.83
N THR A 554 -52.63 2.58 10.17
CA THR A 554 -51.17 2.76 10.09
C THR A 554 -50.40 1.99 11.17
N ASP A 555 -51.01 1.76 12.34
CA ASP A 555 -50.41 0.96 13.41
C ASP A 555 -50.33 -0.52 12.99
N GLU A 556 -51.40 -1.04 12.39
CA GLU A 556 -51.44 -2.40 11.84
C GLU A 556 -50.53 -2.57 10.62
N ASN A 557 -50.39 -1.55 9.76
CA ASN A 557 -49.39 -1.56 8.68
C ASN A 557 -47.98 -1.75 9.26
N ALA A 558 -47.65 -1.04 10.35
CA ALA A 558 -46.34 -1.12 10.99
C ALA A 558 -46.10 -2.49 11.63
N LEU A 559 -47.10 -3.05 12.32
CA LEU A 559 -47.01 -4.40 12.91
C LEU A 559 -46.84 -5.47 11.83
N GLY A 560 -47.68 -5.46 10.79
CA GLY A 560 -47.60 -6.45 9.71
C GLY A 560 -46.30 -6.34 8.89
N ALA A 561 -45.82 -5.11 8.66
CA ALA A 561 -44.50 -4.92 8.05
C ALA A 561 -43.37 -5.47 8.95
N LEU A 562 -43.42 -5.22 10.26
CA LEU A 562 -42.43 -5.74 11.21
C LEU A 562 -42.40 -7.28 11.23
N GLU A 563 -43.55 -7.95 11.14
CA GLU A 563 -43.61 -9.42 11.06
C GLU A 563 -42.91 -9.95 9.80
N ILE A 564 -43.19 -9.33 8.63
CA ILE A 564 -42.52 -9.69 7.37
C ILE A 564 -41.01 -9.46 7.47
N LEU A 565 -40.59 -8.32 8.02
CA LEU A 565 -39.18 -7.96 8.18
C LEU A 565 -38.45 -8.94 9.11
N LYS A 566 -39.06 -9.31 10.25
CA LYS A 566 -38.53 -10.33 11.17
C LYS A 566 -38.37 -11.69 10.50
N ALA A 567 -39.36 -12.10 9.70
CA ALA A 567 -39.31 -13.37 8.99
C ALA A 567 -38.18 -13.46 7.94
N HIS A 568 -37.67 -12.31 7.49
CA HIS A 568 -36.61 -12.21 6.49
C HIS A 568 -35.28 -11.64 7.02
N ASP A 569 -35.17 -11.43 8.34
CA ASP A 569 -34.00 -10.83 9.02
C ASP A 569 -33.56 -9.47 8.43
N ILE A 570 -34.53 -8.62 8.09
CA ILE A 570 -34.30 -7.29 7.49
C ILE A 570 -34.46 -6.22 8.57
N LYS A 571 -33.39 -5.50 8.90
CA LYS A 571 -33.38 -4.46 9.95
C LYS A 571 -33.19 -3.02 9.45
N ASP A 572 -32.73 -2.81 8.22
CA ASP A 572 -32.69 -1.49 7.59
C ASP A 572 -33.96 -1.26 6.78
N VAL A 573 -34.72 -0.23 7.13
CA VAL A 573 -36.09 -0.03 6.65
C VAL A 573 -36.29 1.42 6.20
N VAL A 574 -36.80 1.60 4.98
CA VAL A 574 -37.19 2.91 4.44
C VAL A 574 -38.72 3.02 4.40
N ILE A 575 -39.29 3.93 5.19
CA ILE A 575 -40.74 4.18 5.20
C ILE A 575 -41.10 5.19 4.11
N ILE A 576 -41.98 4.79 3.19
CA ILE A 576 -42.39 5.61 2.04
C ILE A 576 -43.83 6.09 2.22
N THR A 577 -43.99 7.40 2.37
CA THR A 577 -45.31 8.03 2.46
C THR A 577 -45.28 9.51 2.08
N SER A 578 -46.44 10.16 2.09
CA SER A 578 -46.60 11.58 1.73
C SER A 578 -46.15 12.51 2.86
N ALA A 579 -45.72 13.73 2.55
CA ALA A 579 -45.15 14.67 3.53
C ALA A 579 -46.07 14.95 4.72
N ASP A 580 -47.37 15.14 4.49
CA ASP A 580 -48.40 15.36 5.50
C ASP A 580 -48.59 14.13 6.41
N HIS A 581 -48.45 12.93 5.86
CA HIS A 581 -48.59 11.68 6.62
C HIS A 581 -47.31 11.28 7.37
N MET A 582 -46.16 11.78 6.94
CA MET A 582 -44.84 11.33 7.41
C MET A 582 -44.66 11.53 8.92
N THR A 583 -45.10 12.65 9.48
CA THR A 583 -44.95 12.95 10.92
C THR A 583 -45.62 11.88 11.79
N ARG A 584 -46.86 11.50 11.44
CA ARG A 584 -47.61 10.47 12.18
C ARG A 584 -47.00 9.09 11.96
N ALA A 585 -46.68 8.75 10.71
CA ALA A 585 -46.05 7.48 10.39
C ALA A 585 -44.73 7.29 11.15
N LYS A 586 -43.90 8.34 11.23
CA LYS A 586 -42.66 8.33 12.00
C LYS A 586 -42.88 7.98 13.47
N LEU A 587 -43.84 8.64 14.14
CA LEU A 587 -44.15 8.37 15.55
C LEU A 587 -44.63 6.93 15.77
N ILE A 588 -45.51 6.43 14.89
CA ILE A 588 -46.05 5.06 14.99
C ILE A 588 -44.95 4.02 14.79
N PHE A 589 -44.16 4.15 13.72
CA PHE A 589 -43.10 3.18 13.42
C PHE A 589 -42.01 3.18 14.49
N GLN A 590 -41.66 4.35 15.05
CA GLN A 590 -40.70 4.43 16.16
C GLN A 590 -41.23 3.81 17.47
N ASP A 591 -42.55 3.82 17.69
CA ASP A 591 -43.18 3.23 18.89
C ASP A 591 -43.27 1.70 18.80
N ILE A 592 -43.46 1.17 17.58
CA ILE A 592 -43.69 -0.27 17.32
C ILE A 592 -42.38 -1.03 17.06
N PHE A 593 -41.43 -0.42 16.36
CA PHE A 593 -40.20 -1.10 15.96
C PHE A 593 -39.18 -1.12 17.11
N PRO A 594 -38.50 -2.25 17.36
CA PRO A 594 -37.41 -2.30 18.34
C PRO A 594 -36.23 -1.39 17.97
N ASP A 595 -35.45 -0.97 18.98
CA ASP A 595 -34.32 -0.04 18.82
C ASP A 595 -33.20 -0.54 17.89
N ASP A 596 -33.12 -1.85 17.62
CA ASP A 596 -32.12 -2.43 16.71
C ASP A 596 -32.52 -2.35 15.22
N TYR A 597 -33.68 -1.77 14.91
CA TYR A 597 -34.10 -1.46 13.53
C TYR A 597 -33.72 -0.03 13.14
N LYS A 598 -33.08 0.12 11.98
CA LYS A 598 -32.69 1.42 11.42
C LYS A 598 -33.82 1.94 10.54
N LEU A 599 -34.56 2.93 11.06
CA LEU A 599 -35.67 3.57 10.35
C LEU A 599 -35.23 4.81 9.57
N ASN A 600 -35.33 4.71 8.24
CA ASN A 600 -35.15 5.78 7.28
C ASN A 600 -36.51 6.21 6.68
N TYR A 601 -36.58 7.38 6.06
CA TYR A 601 -37.85 7.95 5.58
C TYR A 601 -37.70 8.56 4.18
N ALA A 602 -38.62 8.22 3.28
CA ALA A 602 -38.70 8.78 1.93
C ALA A 602 -40.07 9.45 1.71
N ILE A 603 -40.05 10.74 1.37
CA ILE A 603 -41.25 11.52 1.09
C ILE A 603 -41.56 11.40 -0.40
N SER A 604 -42.74 10.86 -0.75
CA SER A 604 -43.17 10.69 -2.14
C SER A 604 -43.70 11.96 -2.79
N ASP A 605 -44.31 12.83 -1.98
CA ASP A 605 -44.98 14.03 -2.46
C ASP A 605 -45.13 15.08 -1.36
N TYR A 606 -45.01 16.34 -1.76
CA TYR A 606 -45.37 17.51 -0.95
C TYR A 606 -46.72 18.01 -1.44
N PHE A 607 -47.67 18.19 -0.51
CA PHE A 607 -49.00 18.70 -0.83
C PHE A 607 -48.91 20.16 -1.33
N ILE A 608 -49.54 20.46 -2.48
CA ILE A 608 -49.49 21.79 -3.13
C ILE A 608 -50.90 22.44 -3.21
N GLY A 609 -51.89 21.92 -2.47
CA GLY A 609 -53.29 22.40 -2.51
C GLY A 609 -53.76 23.11 -1.23
N ALA A 610 -54.95 23.70 -1.27
CA ALA A 610 -55.69 24.08 -0.05
C ALA A 610 -56.37 22.84 0.54
N TRP A 611 -56.26 22.65 1.85
CA TRP A 611 -56.89 21.53 2.56
C TRP A 611 -58.41 21.52 2.29
N SER A 612 -58.96 20.40 1.83
CA SER A 612 -60.42 20.24 1.91
C SER A 612 -60.82 20.07 3.37
N ILE A 613 -62.06 20.43 3.71
CA ILE A 613 -62.57 20.25 5.09
C ILE A 613 -62.48 18.79 5.53
N TRP A 614 -62.58 17.87 4.57
CA TRP A 614 -62.42 16.45 4.79
C TRP A 614 -60.97 16.08 5.11
N ASP A 615 -59.98 16.58 4.36
CA ASP A 615 -58.56 16.32 4.64
C ASP A 615 -58.19 16.77 6.07
N PHE A 616 -58.70 17.92 6.50
CA PHE A 616 -58.44 18.46 7.83
C PHE A 616 -59.08 17.60 8.93
N VAL A 617 -60.36 17.21 8.76
CA VAL A 617 -61.07 16.30 9.67
C VAL A 617 -60.36 14.94 9.75
N TRP A 618 -59.86 14.42 8.62
CA TRP A 618 -59.13 13.15 8.59
C TRP A 618 -57.78 13.23 9.28
N HIS A 619 -57.08 14.35 9.15
CA HIS A 619 -55.80 14.54 9.82
C HIS A 619 -56.00 14.60 11.33
N ILE A 620 -56.95 15.42 11.81
CA ILE A 620 -57.30 15.52 13.23
C ILE A 620 -57.84 14.18 13.76
N GLY A 621 -58.73 13.51 13.03
CA GLY A 621 -59.30 12.22 13.44
C GLY A 621 -58.25 11.13 13.58
N GLY A 622 -57.23 11.13 12.71
CA GLY A 622 -56.11 10.21 12.81
C GLY A 622 -55.17 10.51 13.98
N TRP A 623 -54.92 11.79 14.29
CA TRP A 623 -54.22 12.18 15.53
C TRP A 623 -55.03 11.82 16.77
N GLY A 624 -56.34 12.05 16.76
CA GLY A 624 -57.25 11.69 17.84
C GLY A 624 -57.25 10.19 18.14
N LYS A 625 -57.26 9.33 17.10
CA LYS A 625 -57.12 7.88 17.27
C LYS A 625 -55.77 7.48 17.87
N TYR A 626 -54.67 8.06 17.40
CA TYR A 626 -53.33 7.80 17.96
C TYR A 626 -53.25 8.15 19.46
N PHE A 627 -53.75 9.32 19.86
CA PHE A 627 -53.75 9.71 21.27
C PHE A 627 -54.71 8.89 22.13
N LEU A 628 -55.88 8.49 21.60
CA LEU A 628 -56.82 7.60 22.31
C LEU A 628 -56.22 6.20 22.52
N ALA A 629 -55.49 5.66 21.55
CA ALA A 629 -54.80 4.37 21.67
C ALA A 629 -53.67 4.37 22.71
N LYS A 630 -53.15 5.55 23.11
CA LYS A 630 -52.15 5.70 24.19
C LYS A 630 -52.75 5.96 25.58
N LEU A 631 -54.06 6.17 25.69
CA LEU A 631 -54.76 6.41 26.96
C LEU A 631 -55.43 5.15 27.52
N ILE A 632 -55.39 4.05 26.76
CA ILE A 632 -55.85 2.70 27.13
C ILE A 632 -54.61 1.83 27.25
#